data_AF-A0A960SRD7-F1
#
_entry.id   AF-A0A960SRD7-F1
#
_cell.length_a   1.000
_cell.length_b   1.000
_cell.length_c   1.000
_cell.angle_alpha   90.00
_cell.angle_beta   90.00
_cell.angle_gamma   90.00
#
_symmetry.space_group_name_H-M   'P 1'
#
loop_
_entity.id
_entity.type
_entity.pdbx_description
1 polymer ?
#
loop_
_entity_poly.entity_id
_entity_poly.type
_entity_poly.pdbx_seq_one_letter_code
_entity_poly.pdbx_strand_id
1 'polypeptide(L)'
;PPAGPGIPTVGLAGSTPSKPPSKKAAETAGDLVQQAVEEQEALLDSLGRLAREMKSLMQGFESSTFVKRLMAASRRQLDLADELNDLEGFGLERHQLASTAARETLGAREIAASEVLFTILEDMDAYASRRPSANYSRVLNEMRDTSVVDQVRDISVAVGRNEIGKSTIEAEFWADTLDRWAEQLVDPPDDGDADEEESPEESSGDTASLPPELVVEVLRLINREIQLREETRELDHARPAMSVETVKQQGAGLSAIQAGMADKSRELVGRIRGLPDAQKLQADMQKLTSAGTVMDEAAGLLETPETGAPTIAAISEVIEILLETRRVQNNPTVMKVKTTAASALMLVGIGDDTELATIEERAPGQSTGLTGRALPAEFQRGLDVYFNALEARRSDGP
;
A
#
# COMPACT_ATOMS: atom_id res chain seq x y z
N PRO A 1 10.24 68.50 2.46
CA PRO A 1 10.24 68.69 1.00
C PRO A 1 11.60 69.23 0.51
N PRO A 2 11.93 69.05 -0.79
CA PRO A 2 12.67 67.97 -1.47
C PRO A 2 14.17 68.37 -1.63
N ALA A 3 15.10 67.78 -2.39
CA ALA A 3 15.11 66.98 -3.61
C ALA A 3 16.48 66.26 -3.72
N GLY A 4 16.53 65.14 -4.44
CA GLY A 4 17.67 64.21 -4.46
C GLY A 4 18.90 64.65 -5.28
N PRO A 5 20.02 63.91 -5.19
CA PRO A 5 21.20 64.16 -6.01
C PRO A 5 21.28 63.22 -7.22
N GLY A 6 21.60 63.83 -8.36
CA GLY A 6 21.84 63.19 -9.63
C GLY A 6 23.18 62.45 -9.73
N ILE A 7 23.26 61.69 -10.82
CA ILE A 7 24.33 60.78 -11.23
C ILE A 7 25.60 61.56 -11.65
N PRO A 8 26.81 61.06 -11.33
CA PRO A 8 28.02 61.42 -12.06
C PRO A 8 28.44 60.35 -13.07
N THR A 9 28.47 60.77 -14.33
CA THR A 9 29.07 60.13 -15.50
C THR A 9 30.60 60.18 -15.40
N VAL A 10 31.29 59.06 -15.61
CA VAL A 10 32.77 59.05 -15.79
C VAL A 10 33.09 58.72 -17.24
N GLY A 11 33.71 59.68 -17.92
CA GLY A 11 34.18 59.61 -19.29
C GLY A 11 35.43 58.74 -19.44
N LEU A 12 35.42 57.94 -20.50
CA LEU A 12 36.48 57.06 -20.96
C LEU A 12 37.61 57.87 -21.62
N ALA A 13 38.86 57.62 -21.24
CA ALA A 13 40.05 58.10 -21.95
C ALA A 13 40.58 56.98 -22.87
N GLY A 14 40.67 57.24 -24.18
CA GLY A 14 41.36 56.39 -25.17
C GLY A 14 42.89 56.61 -25.13
N SER A 15 43.78 55.95 -25.89
CA SER A 15 43.75 54.93 -26.95
C SER A 15 45.22 54.45 -27.14
N THR A 16 45.53 53.18 -27.43
CA THR A 16 45.94 52.58 -28.74
C THR A 16 46.89 51.36 -28.43
N PRO A 17 47.33 50.50 -29.39
CA PRO A 17 46.64 49.24 -29.71
C PRO A 17 47.59 48.00 -29.85
N SER A 18 47.16 46.79 -29.49
CA SER A 18 47.71 45.59 -30.16
C SER A 18 46.91 44.30 -29.93
N LYS A 19 46.73 43.60 -31.05
CA LYS A 19 46.26 42.21 -31.25
C LYS A 19 44.74 41.96 -31.16
N PRO A 20 44.10 41.45 -32.23
CA PRO A 20 42.71 41.02 -32.16
C PRO A 20 42.60 39.72 -31.35
N PRO A 21 41.81 39.66 -30.27
CA PRO A 21 41.37 38.39 -29.74
C PRO A 21 40.34 37.80 -30.71
N SER A 22 40.49 36.50 -30.97
CA SER A 22 39.51 35.67 -31.66
C SER A 22 38.12 35.88 -31.08
N LYS A 23 37.15 36.24 -31.94
CA LYS A 23 35.73 36.27 -31.60
C LYS A 23 35.29 34.87 -31.15
N LYS A 24 35.27 34.60 -29.85
CA LYS A 24 34.16 33.83 -29.29
C LYS A 24 33.00 34.82 -29.22
N ALA A 25 31.93 34.55 -29.96
CA ALA A 25 30.70 35.32 -29.84
C ALA A 25 30.31 35.31 -28.35
N ALA A 26 30.14 36.50 -27.76
CA ALA A 26 29.51 36.60 -26.47
C ALA A 26 28.05 36.20 -26.69
N GLU A 27 27.63 35.08 -26.09
CA GLU A 27 26.23 34.66 -26.04
C GLU A 27 25.40 35.84 -25.53
N THR A 28 24.34 36.17 -26.26
CA THR A 28 23.48 37.28 -25.85
C THR A 28 22.63 36.84 -24.66
N ALA A 29 22.16 37.79 -23.84
CA ALA A 29 21.27 37.47 -22.73
C ALA A 29 20.00 36.71 -23.19
N GLY A 30 19.58 36.90 -24.45
CA GLY A 30 18.49 36.11 -25.06
C GLY A 30 18.87 34.65 -25.31
N ASP A 31 20.10 34.39 -25.76
CA ASP A 31 20.59 33.02 -25.99
C ASP A 31 20.72 32.24 -24.67
N LEU A 32 21.19 32.90 -23.60
CA LEU A 32 21.29 32.31 -22.26
C LEU A 32 19.91 32.01 -21.64
N VAL A 33 18.93 32.88 -21.86
CA VAL A 33 17.55 32.64 -21.41
C VAL A 33 16.91 31.49 -22.19
N GLN A 34 17.11 31.43 -23.51
CA GLN A 34 16.62 30.34 -24.34
C GLN A 34 17.23 28.99 -23.92
N GLN A 35 18.55 28.95 -23.71
CA GLN A 35 19.24 27.76 -23.21
C GLN A 35 18.72 27.34 -21.83
N ALA A 36 18.50 28.29 -20.92
CA ALA A 36 17.95 27.99 -19.60
C ALA A 36 16.52 27.43 -19.67
N VAL A 37 15.69 27.90 -20.60
CA VAL A 37 14.33 27.37 -20.84
C VAL A 37 14.42 25.94 -21.39
N GLU A 38 15.29 25.69 -22.36
CA GLU A 38 15.49 24.34 -22.93
C GLU A 38 16.01 23.34 -21.88
N GLU A 39 16.95 23.76 -21.02
CA GLU A 39 17.43 22.96 -19.90
C GLU A 39 16.31 22.68 -18.88
N GLN A 40 15.46 23.67 -18.59
CA GLN A 40 14.30 23.49 -17.70
C GLN A 40 13.23 22.55 -18.30
N GLU A 41 12.93 22.66 -19.59
CA GLU A 41 12.01 21.76 -20.29
C GLU A 41 12.53 20.32 -20.25
N ALA A 42 13.82 20.11 -20.52
CA ALA A 42 14.45 18.78 -20.43
C ALA A 42 14.40 18.19 -19.01
N LEU A 43 14.57 19.03 -17.98
CA LEU A 43 14.44 18.61 -16.57
C LEU A 43 12.99 18.27 -16.19
N LEU A 44 12.01 19.02 -16.68
CA LEU A 44 10.59 18.70 -16.45
C LEU A 44 10.20 17.39 -17.14
N ASP A 45 10.72 17.14 -18.34
CA ASP A 45 10.51 15.89 -19.05
C ASP A 45 11.11 14.69 -18.33
N SER A 46 12.33 14.81 -17.80
CA SER A 46 12.98 13.74 -17.04
C SER A 46 12.24 13.47 -15.72
N LEU A 47 11.82 14.53 -15.02
CA LEU A 47 11.01 14.43 -13.81
C LEU A 47 9.64 13.78 -14.10
N GLY A 48 9.02 14.13 -15.22
CA GLY A 48 7.77 13.51 -15.68
C GLY A 48 7.92 12.02 -15.98
N ARG A 49 9.07 11.58 -16.52
CA ARG A 49 9.36 10.14 -16.72
C ARG A 49 9.56 9.42 -15.41
N LEU A 50 10.35 9.99 -14.49
CA LEU A 50 10.57 9.44 -13.15
C LEU A 50 9.25 9.28 -12.38
N ALA A 51 8.38 10.30 -12.42
CA ALA A 51 7.09 10.24 -11.74
C ALA A 51 6.18 9.13 -12.29
N ARG A 52 6.15 8.94 -13.61
CA ARG A 52 5.40 7.82 -14.23
C ARG A 52 5.97 6.46 -13.83
N GLU A 53 7.29 6.34 -13.78
CA GLU A 53 7.93 5.12 -13.34
C GLU A 53 7.63 4.82 -11.88
N MET A 54 7.74 5.82 -10.98
CA MET A 54 7.35 5.68 -9.58
C MET A 54 5.90 5.19 -9.45
N LYS A 55 4.97 5.81 -10.19
CA LYS A 55 3.55 5.40 -10.19
C LYS A 55 3.40 3.94 -10.60
N SER A 56 4.05 3.53 -11.69
CA SER A 56 4.02 2.16 -12.19
C SER A 56 4.56 1.16 -11.16
N LEU A 57 5.67 1.48 -10.48
CA LEU A 57 6.24 0.61 -9.44
C LEU A 57 5.30 0.50 -8.23
N MET A 58 4.69 1.60 -7.79
CA MET A 58 3.79 1.61 -6.64
C MET A 58 2.50 0.82 -6.88
N GLN A 59 2.00 0.74 -8.12
CA GLN A 59 0.84 -0.10 -8.46
C GLN A 59 1.07 -1.58 -8.10
N GLY A 60 2.32 -2.06 -8.17
CA GLY A 60 2.66 -3.43 -7.80
C GLY A 60 2.87 -3.66 -6.30
N PHE A 61 2.65 -2.66 -5.43
CA PHE A 61 3.01 -2.75 -4.01
C PHE A 61 1.86 -3.22 -3.11
N GLU A 62 0.68 -3.55 -3.64
CA GLU A 62 -0.41 -4.10 -2.84
C GLU A 62 -0.01 -5.39 -2.10
N SER A 63 0.92 -6.16 -2.67
CA SER A 63 1.48 -7.35 -2.04
C SER A 63 2.71 -7.08 -1.14
N SER A 64 3.09 -5.82 -0.89
CA SER A 64 4.36 -5.50 -0.23
C SER A 64 4.38 -5.84 1.27
N THR A 65 3.65 -5.08 2.09
CA THR A 65 3.58 -5.26 3.55
C THR A 65 2.41 -6.13 3.98
N PHE A 66 2.41 -6.55 5.24
CA PHE A 66 1.25 -7.22 5.84
C PHE A 66 -0.01 -6.34 5.84
N VAL A 67 0.12 -5.06 6.20
CA VAL A 67 -0.97 -4.08 6.15
C VAL A 67 -1.59 -4.04 4.76
N LYS A 68 -0.77 -3.87 3.72
CA LYS A 68 -1.25 -3.76 2.34
C LYS A 68 -1.89 -5.04 1.84
N ARG A 69 -1.33 -6.20 2.20
CA ARG A 69 -1.90 -7.50 1.85
C ARG A 69 -3.26 -7.76 2.53
N LEU A 70 -3.43 -7.37 3.79
CA LEU A 70 -4.71 -7.47 4.48
C LEU A 70 -5.75 -6.50 3.89
N MET A 71 -5.38 -5.26 3.59
CA MET A 71 -6.26 -4.31 2.89
C MET A 71 -6.65 -4.81 1.49
N ALA A 72 -5.72 -5.41 0.74
CA ALA A 72 -6.02 -6.00 -0.56
C ALA A 72 -6.99 -7.18 -0.45
N ALA A 73 -6.81 -8.04 0.57
CA ALA A 73 -7.74 -9.12 0.87
C ALA A 73 -9.13 -8.59 1.29
N SER A 74 -9.18 -7.50 2.05
CA SER A 74 -10.42 -6.81 2.42
C SER A 74 -11.18 -6.30 1.19
N ARG A 75 -10.51 -5.56 0.30
CA ARG A 75 -11.10 -5.06 -0.96
C ARG A 75 -11.65 -6.19 -1.81
N ARG A 76 -10.89 -7.29 -1.94
CA ARG A 76 -11.33 -8.47 -2.68
C ARG A 76 -12.61 -9.07 -2.11
N GLN A 77 -12.78 -9.07 -0.78
CA GLN A 77 -14.01 -9.53 -0.13
C GLN A 77 -15.19 -8.57 -0.38
N LEU A 78 -14.96 -7.25 -0.44
CA LEU A 78 -16.00 -6.29 -0.85
C LEU A 78 -16.44 -6.53 -2.31
N ASP A 79 -15.50 -6.70 -3.23
CA ASP A 79 -15.82 -7.00 -4.64
C ASP A 79 -16.64 -8.29 -4.76
N LEU A 80 -16.29 -9.31 -3.97
CA LEU A 80 -17.02 -10.57 -3.91
C LEU A 80 -18.42 -10.39 -3.32
N ALA A 81 -18.57 -9.59 -2.25
CA ALA A 81 -19.86 -9.29 -1.65
C ALA A 81 -20.80 -8.60 -2.66
N ASP A 82 -20.30 -7.62 -3.40
CA ASP A 82 -21.05 -6.91 -4.44
C ASP A 82 -21.51 -7.88 -5.55
N GLU A 83 -20.59 -8.73 -6.06
CA GLU A 83 -20.94 -9.73 -7.08
C GLU A 83 -21.89 -10.83 -6.57
N LEU A 84 -21.78 -11.19 -5.29
CA LEU A 84 -22.71 -12.14 -4.65
C LEU A 84 -24.11 -11.54 -4.56
N ASN A 85 -24.23 -10.25 -4.27
CA ASN A 85 -25.51 -9.56 -4.17
C ASN A 85 -26.24 -9.49 -5.52
N ASP A 86 -25.52 -9.53 -6.64
CA ASP A 86 -26.08 -9.57 -7.99
C ASP A 86 -26.63 -10.95 -8.41
N LEU A 87 -26.43 -11.99 -7.60
CA LEU A 87 -26.96 -13.32 -7.90
C LEU A 87 -28.49 -13.39 -7.75
N GLU A 88 -29.17 -13.79 -8.83
CA GLU A 88 -30.60 -14.10 -8.79
C GLU A 88 -30.90 -15.43 -8.09
N GLY A 89 -32.14 -15.64 -7.64
CA GLY A 89 -32.59 -16.93 -7.09
C GLY A 89 -32.64 -16.99 -5.57
N PHE A 90 -32.75 -15.83 -4.91
CA PHE A 90 -33.08 -15.74 -3.49
C PHE A 90 -34.35 -16.54 -3.15
N GLY A 91 -34.30 -17.31 -2.07
CA GLY A 91 -35.42 -18.14 -1.61
C GLY A 91 -35.68 -19.41 -2.42
N LEU A 92 -34.88 -19.68 -3.46
CA LEU A 92 -34.92 -20.95 -4.20
C LEU A 92 -33.94 -21.95 -3.59
N GLU A 93 -34.26 -23.24 -3.69
CA GLU A 93 -33.26 -24.28 -3.44
C GLU A 93 -32.30 -24.41 -4.63
N ARG A 94 -31.06 -24.87 -4.39
CA ARG A 94 -30.03 -24.99 -5.44
C ARG A 94 -30.53 -25.73 -6.68
N HIS A 95 -31.30 -26.81 -6.50
CA HIS A 95 -31.80 -27.63 -7.59
C HIS A 95 -32.85 -26.93 -8.48
N GLN A 96 -33.39 -25.80 -8.03
CA GLN A 96 -34.41 -25.01 -8.71
C GLN A 96 -33.80 -23.88 -9.55
N LEU A 97 -32.48 -23.68 -9.47
CA LEU A 97 -31.78 -22.64 -10.20
C LEU A 97 -31.63 -23.01 -11.67
N ALA A 98 -31.85 -22.03 -12.56
CA ALA A 98 -31.67 -22.21 -14.00
C ALA A 98 -30.19 -22.42 -14.40
N SER A 99 -29.25 -21.86 -13.63
CA SER A 99 -27.81 -22.00 -13.82
C SER A 99 -27.05 -21.87 -12.49
N THR A 100 -25.99 -22.67 -12.32
CA THR A 100 -25.08 -22.62 -11.16
C THR A 100 -23.70 -22.06 -11.50
N ALA A 101 -23.42 -21.77 -12.78
CA ALA A 101 -22.08 -21.41 -13.23
C ALA A 101 -21.49 -20.19 -12.51
N ALA A 102 -22.27 -19.11 -12.34
CA ALA A 102 -21.81 -17.91 -11.62
C ALA A 102 -21.45 -18.20 -10.15
N ARG A 103 -22.23 -19.07 -9.49
CA ARG A 103 -21.97 -19.49 -8.10
C ARG A 103 -20.73 -20.36 -7.98
N GLU A 104 -20.50 -21.24 -8.95
CA GLU A 104 -19.29 -22.06 -9.00
C GLU A 104 -18.05 -21.18 -9.17
N THR A 105 -18.11 -20.17 -10.06
CA THR A 105 -17.04 -19.18 -10.22
C THR A 105 -16.81 -18.37 -8.94
N LEU A 106 -17.86 -17.85 -8.31
CA LEU A 106 -17.73 -17.07 -7.08
C LEU A 106 -17.22 -17.93 -5.92
N GLY A 107 -17.74 -19.15 -5.76
CA GLY A 107 -17.25 -20.09 -4.76
C GLY A 107 -15.77 -20.44 -4.97
N ALA A 108 -15.31 -20.62 -6.21
CA ALA A 108 -13.90 -20.82 -6.51
C ALA A 108 -13.04 -19.59 -6.16
N ARG A 109 -13.57 -18.37 -6.35
CA ARG A 109 -12.87 -17.14 -5.96
C ARG A 109 -12.77 -16.95 -4.45
N GLU A 110 -13.78 -17.39 -3.69
CA GLU A 110 -13.73 -17.43 -2.21
C GLU A 110 -12.68 -18.42 -1.71
N ILE A 111 -12.59 -19.60 -2.33
CA ILE A 111 -11.51 -20.56 -2.03
C ILE A 111 -10.15 -19.90 -2.29
N ALA A 112 -9.96 -19.26 -3.43
CA ALA A 112 -8.72 -18.55 -3.73
C ALA A 112 -8.44 -17.40 -2.73
N ALA A 113 -9.47 -16.68 -2.27
CA ALA A 113 -9.31 -15.66 -1.24
C ALA A 113 -8.85 -16.25 0.11
N SER A 114 -9.38 -17.42 0.49
CA SER A 114 -8.93 -18.13 1.69
C SER A 114 -7.47 -18.59 1.60
N GLU A 115 -7.01 -19.03 0.42
CA GLU A 115 -5.62 -19.42 0.19
C GLU A 115 -4.65 -18.22 0.30
N VAL A 116 -5.07 -17.04 -0.15
CA VAL A 116 -4.33 -15.80 0.06
C VAL A 116 -4.21 -15.48 1.55
N LEU A 117 -5.29 -15.62 2.32
CA LEU A 117 -5.27 -15.38 3.76
C LEU A 117 -4.43 -16.39 4.52
N PHE A 118 -4.44 -17.65 4.10
CA PHE A 118 -3.54 -18.68 4.62
C PHE A 118 -2.07 -18.27 4.43
N THR A 119 -1.72 -17.82 3.23
CA THR A 119 -0.37 -17.35 2.89
C THR A 119 0.03 -16.16 3.77
N ILE A 120 -0.86 -15.18 3.96
CA ILE A 120 -0.61 -14.03 4.84
C ILE A 120 -0.38 -14.49 6.27
N LEU A 121 -1.21 -15.42 6.78
CA LEU A 121 -1.13 -15.93 8.14
C LEU A 121 0.19 -16.67 8.42
N GLU A 122 0.63 -17.53 7.50
CA GLU A 122 1.91 -18.24 7.59
C GLU A 122 3.09 -17.27 7.61
N ASP A 123 3.08 -16.28 6.71
CA ASP A 123 4.12 -15.27 6.64
C ASP A 123 4.16 -14.42 7.92
N MET A 124 3.00 -14.05 8.47
CA MET A 124 2.90 -13.27 9.71
C MET A 124 3.47 -14.04 10.89
N ASP A 125 3.22 -15.34 10.98
CA ASP A 125 3.76 -16.19 12.05
C ASP A 125 5.29 -16.32 11.98
N ALA A 126 5.80 -16.57 10.77
CA ALA A 126 7.24 -16.66 10.54
C ALA A 126 7.93 -15.32 10.81
N TYR A 127 7.31 -14.21 10.40
CA TYR A 127 7.80 -12.86 10.64
C TYR A 127 7.78 -12.47 12.12
N ALA A 128 6.69 -12.76 12.84
CA ALA A 128 6.55 -12.43 14.26
C ALA A 128 7.64 -13.08 15.14
N SER A 129 8.15 -14.25 14.72
CA SER A 129 9.27 -14.92 15.37
C SER A 129 10.60 -14.15 15.24
N ARG A 130 10.76 -13.37 14.17
CA ARG A 130 11.95 -12.54 13.90
C ARG A 130 11.81 -11.12 14.44
N ARG A 131 10.61 -10.55 14.34
CA ARG A 131 10.26 -9.18 14.76
C ARG A 131 9.06 -9.22 15.73
N PRO A 132 9.29 -9.55 17.00
CA PRO A 132 8.22 -9.61 17.99
C PRO A 132 7.58 -8.24 18.18
N SER A 133 6.26 -8.19 18.04
CA SER A 133 5.46 -6.99 18.25
C SER A 133 4.16 -7.36 18.96
N ALA A 134 3.73 -6.54 19.92
CA ALA A 134 2.48 -6.76 20.64
C ALA A 134 1.27 -6.65 19.69
N ASN A 135 1.34 -5.71 18.73
CA ASN A 135 0.31 -5.51 17.72
C ASN A 135 0.23 -6.70 16.76
N TYR A 136 1.38 -7.12 16.21
CA TYR A 136 1.44 -8.33 15.35
C TYR A 136 0.95 -9.57 16.09
N SER A 137 1.39 -9.80 17.33
CA SER A 137 0.97 -10.97 18.11
C SER A 137 -0.54 -10.96 18.37
N ARG A 138 -1.12 -9.78 18.66
CA ARG A 138 -2.57 -9.63 18.86
C ARG A 138 -3.35 -10.00 17.61
N VAL A 139 -3.01 -9.38 16.47
CA VAL A 139 -3.68 -9.65 15.19
C VAL A 139 -3.51 -11.10 14.77
N LEU A 140 -2.29 -11.64 14.86
CA LEU A 140 -1.98 -13.03 14.52
C LEU A 140 -2.81 -14.02 15.37
N ASN A 141 -2.92 -13.78 16.68
CA ASN A 141 -3.75 -14.61 17.55
C ASN A 141 -5.23 -14.48 17.19
N GLU A 142 -5.73 -13.27 16.90
CA GLU A 142 -7.12 -13.08 16.51
C GLU A 142 -7.46 -13.79 15.20
N MET A 143 -6.58 -13.72 14.19
CA MET A 143 -6.73 -14.46 12.92
C MET A 143 -6.80 -15.98 13.14
N ARG A 144 -6.02 -16.50 14.09
CA ARG A 144 -5.99 -17.93 14.47
C ARG A 144 -7.25 -18.34 15.22
N ASP A 145 -7.60 -17.59 16.25
CA ASP A 145 -8.73 -17.86 17.14
C ASP A 145 -10.07 -17.82 16.41
N THR A 146 -10.18 -16.93 15.42
CA THR A 146 -11.35 -16.84 14.53
C THR A 146 -11.32 -17.83 13.38
N SER A 147 -10.21 -18.55 13.17
CA SER A 147 -10.00 -19.46 12.04
C SER A 147 -10.33 -18.80 10.70
N VAL A 148 -9.82 -17.58 10.47
CA VAL A 148 -10.19 -16.73 9.32
C VAL A 148 -10.14 -17.47 7.98
N VAL A 149 -9.13 -18.33 7.76
CA VAL A 149 -8.98 -19.12 6.52
C VAL A 149 -10.19 -20.02 6.29
N ASP A 150 -10.60 -20.77 7.32
CA ASP A 150 -11.74 -21.68 7.22
C ASP A 150 -13.05 -20.91 7.09
N GLN A 151 -13.19 -19.80 7.81
CA GLN A 151 -14.41 -18.98 7.76
C GLN A 151 -14.63 -18.35 6.38
N VAL A 152 -13.58 -17.79 5.76
CA VAL A 152 -13.68 -17.26 4.39
C VAL A 152 -13.91 -18.40 3.39
N ARG A 153 -13.29 -19.56 3.59
CA ARG A 153 -13.55 -20.74 2.77
C ARG A 153 -15.00 -21.22 2.88
N ASP A 154 -15.61 -21.14 4.06
CA ASP A 154 -16.99 -21.56 4.31
C ASP A 154 -18.02 -20.70 3.55
N ILE A 155 -17.66 -19.45 3.18
CA ILE A 155 -18.47 -18.63 2.27
C ILE A 155 -18.70 -19.38 0.96
N SER A 156 -17.68 -20.05 0.40
CA SER A 156 -17.82 -20.85 -0.83
C SER A 156 -18.86 -21.98 -0.69
N VAL A 157 -18.96 -22.57 0.51
CA VAL A 157 -19.95 -23.62 0.81
C VAL A 157 -21.35 -23.02 0.87
N ALA A 158 -21.51 -21.86 1.50
CA ALA A 158 -22.77 -21.12 1.54
C ALA A 158 -23.23 -20.70 0.13
N VAL A 159 -22.32 -20.19 -0.71
CA VAL A 159 -22.58 -19.87 -2.13
C VAL A 159 -23.06 -21.11 -2.87
N GLY A 160 -22.38 -22.24 -2.67
CA GLY A 160 -22.76 -23.53 -3.24
C GLY A 160 -24.13 -24.04 -2.77
N ARG A 161 -24.62 -23.61 -1.61
CA ARG A 161 -25.95 -23.97 -1.07
C ARG A 161 -27.05 -22.99 -1.46
N ASN A 162 -26.73 -21.96 -2.24
CA ASN A 162 -27.62 -20.85 -2.57
C ASN A 162 -28.02 -20.01 -1.34
N GLU A 163 -27.12 -19.90 -0.34
CA GLU A 163 -27.31 -19.07 0.85
C GLU A 163 -26.81 -17.63 0.58
N ILE A 164 -27.24 -17.00 -0.52
CA ILE A 164 -26.66 -15.74 -1.05
C ILE A 164 -26.59 -14.64 0.02
N GLY A 165 -27.70 -14.37 0.72
CA GLY A 165 -27.73 -13.32 1.73
C GLY A 165 -26.76 -13.57 2.89
N LYS A 166 -26.51 -14.83 3.24
CA LYS A 166 -25.51 -15.18 4.25
C LYS A 166 -24.10 -14.97 3.69
N SER A 167 -23.83 -15.45 2.48
CA SER A 167 -22.52 -15.30 1.84
C SER A 167 -22.13 -13.82 1.66
N THR A 168 -23.07 -12.95 1.25
CA THR A 168 -22.82 -11.51 1.13
C THR A 168 -22.48 -10.89 2.49
N ILE A 169 -23.27 -11.16 3.53
CA ILE A 169 -23.02 -10.62 4.89
C ILE A 169 -21.68 -11.12 5.45
N GLU A 170 -21.36 -12.40 5.24
CA GLU A 170 -20.08 -12.97 5.69
C GLU A 170 -18.90 -12.32 4.94
N ALA A 171 -19.00 -12.13 3.63
CA ALA A 171 -17.96 -11.46 2.85
C ALA A 171 -17.75 -10.00 3.29
N GLU A 172 -18.82 -9.22 3.51
CA GLU A 172 -18.73 -7.86 4.06
C GLU A 172 -18.09 -7.84 5.46
N PHE A 173 -18.52 -8.75 6.34
CA PHE A 173 -17.95 -8.86 7.68
C PHE A 173 -16.44 -9.15 7.66
N TRP A 174 -16.00 -10.04 6.78
CA TRP A 174 -14.59 -10.36 6.64
C TRP A 174 -13.82 -9.22 5.99
N ALA A 175 -14.39 -8.49 5.05
CA ALA A 175 -13.78 -7.28 4.51
C ALA A 175 -13.48 -6.27 5.63
N ASP A 176 -14.47 -5.92 6.45
CA ASP A 176 -14.31 -4.96 7.55
C ASP A 176 -13.29 -5.46 8.60
N THR A 177 -13.33 -6.76 8.89
CA THR A 177 -12.41 -7.38 9.87
C THR A 177 -10.96 -7.35 9.39
N LEU A 178 -10.72 -7.67 8.12
CA LEU A 178 -9.39 -7.65 7.51
C LEU A 178 -8.82 -6.22 7.45
N ASP A 179 -9.66 -5.23 7.15
CA ASP A 179 -9.27 -3.82 7.14
C ASP A 179 -8.89 -3.34 8.54
N ARG A 180 -9.73 -3.62 9.55
CA ARG A 180 -9.43 -3.34 10.95
C ARG A 180 -8.12 -3.98 11.40
N TRP A 181 -7.86 -5.24 11.03
CA TRP A 181 -6.60 -5.89 11.36
C TRP A 181 -5.40 -5.21 10.71
N ALA A 182 -5.54 -4.74 9.47
CA ALA A 182 -4.51 -3.97 8.80
C ALA A 182 -4.19 -2.67 9.57
N GLU A 183 -5.21 -1.95 10.03
CA GLU A 183 -5.03 -0.75 10.86
C GLU A 183 -4.33 -1.06 12.19
N GLN A 184 -4.69 -2.17 12.84
CA GLN A 184 -4.13 -2.58 14.13
C GLN A 184 -2.67 -3.04 14.08
N LEU A 185 -2.13 -3.32 12.89
CA LEU A 185 -0.71 -3.63 12.71
C LEU A 185 0.17 -2.38 12.75
N VAL A 186 -0.40 -1.18 12.57
CA VAL A 186 0.33 0.08 12.62
C VAL A 186 0.51 0.48 14.08
N ASP A 187 1.75 0.82 14.46
CA ASP A 187 2.00 1.33 15.80
C ASP A 187 1.27 2.67 16.00
N PRO A 188 0.67 2.90 17.18
CA PRO A 188 0.14 4.22 17.49
C PRO A 188 1.28 5.25 17.37
N PRO A 189 1.01 6.46 16.86
CA PRO A 189 2.01 7.51 16.91
C PRO A 189 2.52 7.65 18.35
N ASP A 190 3.83 7.75 18.54
CA ASP A 190 4.43 7.88 19.87
C ASP A 190 3.78 9.06 20.62
N ASP A 191 2.91 8.77 21.58
CA ASP A 191 2.34 9.74 22.54
C ASP A 191 3.35 10.09 23.66
N GLY A 192 4.65 9.89 23.41
CA GLY A 192 5.69 9.83 24.43
C GLY A 192 7.01 10.47 24.03
N ASP A 193 6.95 11.76 23.68
CA ASP A 193 8.00 12.77 23.95
C ASP A 193 7.33 14.15 23.87
N ALA A 194 6.31 14.34 24.71
CA ALA A 194 5.83 15.66 25.10
C ALA A 194 6.53 16.09 26.41
N ASP A 195 7.85 15.92 26.47
CA ASP A 195 8.64 16.89 27.19
C ASP A 195 8.68 18.12 26.28
N GLU A 196 8.02 19.17 26.76
CA GLU A 196 8.05 20.53 26.22
C GLU A 196 9.49 21.09 26.27
N GLU A 197 10.44 20.49 25.57
CA GLU A 197 11.49 21.29 24.95
C GLU A 197 10.81 21.95 23.76
N GLU A 198 10.52 23.23 23.93
CA GLU A 198 10.13 24.17 22.89
C GLU A 198 10.72 23.72 21.55
N SER A 199 9.89 23.07 20.73
CA SER A 199 10.20 22.91 19.32
C SER A 199 10.49 24.32 18.83
N PRO A 200 11.73 24.62 18.39
CA PRO A 200 11.98 25.92 17.82
C PRO A 200 10.99 26.03 16.67
N GLU A 201 10.21 27.13 16.71
CA GLU A 201 9.27 27.57 15.69
C GLU A 201 9.56 26.91 14.34
N GLU A 202 8.53 26.31 13.73
CA GLU A 202 8.52 25.80 12.34
C GLU A 202 9.47 26.63 11.45
N SER A 203 10.75 26.27 11.44
CA SER A 203 11.63 26.71 10.40
C SER A 203 11.13 25.93 9.21
N SER A 204 10.75 26.65 8.17
CA SER A 204 10.75 26.17 6.79
C SER A 204 12.16 25.68 6.42
N GLY A 205 12.63 24.65 7.12
CA GLY A 205 13.94 24.06 7.07
C GLY A 205 13.77 22.76 6.31
N ASP A 206 14.08 22.84 5.04
CA ASP A 206 14.34 21.76 4.09
C ASP A 206 14.53 20.39 4.77
N THR A 207 13.43 19.65 4.94
CA THR A 207 13.50 18.24 5.37
C THR A 207 14.16 17.49 4.22
N ALA A 208 15.48 17.32 4.34
CA ALA A 208 16.24 16.67 3.31
C ALA A 208 15.65 15.30 3.04
N SER A 209 15.56 14.99 1.77
CA SER A 209 15.06 13.72 1.31
C SER A 209 15.96 13.23 0.22
N LEU A 210 15.92 11.91 0.06
CA LEU A 210 16.36 11.22 -1.13
C LEU A 210 15.92 11.97 -2.40
N PRO A 211 16.87 12.28 -3.31
CA PRO A 211 16.58 12.69 -4.67
C PRO A 211 15.64 11.69 -5.35
N PRO A 212 14.75 12.14 -6.25
CA PRO A 212 13.77 11.27 -6.91
C PRO A 212 14.38 10.03 -7.58
N GLU A 213 15.58 10.16 -8.14
CA GLU A 213 16.32 9.05 -8.76
C GLU A 213 16.65 7.95 -7.76
N LEU A 214 17.10 8.32 -6.54
CA LEU A 214 17.41 7.34 -5.50
C LEU A 214 16.13 6.71 -4.95
N VAL A 215 15.03 7.46 -4.85
CA VAL A 215 13.72 6.90 -4.45
C VAL A 215 13.26 5.85 -5.44
N VAL A 216 13.35 6.11 -6.76
CA VAL A 216 13.00 5.12 -7.79
C VAL A 216 13.83 3.86 -7.65
N GLU A 217 15.11 3.96 -7.35
CA GLU A 217 15.96 2.79 -7.17
C GLU A 217 15.60 1.98 -5.92
N VAL A 218 15.24 2.64 -4.81
CA VAL A 218 14.69 1.95 -3.63
C VAL A 218 13.37 1.26 -3.98
N LEU A 219 12.48 1.90 -4.74
CA LEU A 219 11.23 1.28 -5.19
C LEU A 219 11.48 0.07 -6.10
N ARG A 220 12.47 0.12 -6.99
CA ARG A 220 12.88 -1.04 -7.81
C ARG A 220 13.42 -2.18 -6.95
N LEU A 221 14.17 -1.86 -5.89
CA LEU A 221 14.68 -2.84 -4.94
C LEU A 221 13.52 -3.54 -4.21
N ILE A 222 12.58 -2.77 -3.68
CA ILE A 222 11.36 -3.30 -3.03
C ILE A 222 10.55 -4.17 -4.01
N ASN A 223 10.32 -3.70 -5.24
CA ASN A 223 9.58 -4.47 -6.23
C ASN A 223 10.24 -5.82 -6.52
N ARG A 224 11.58 -5.85 -6.59
CA ARG A 224 12.31 -7.10 -6.82
C ARG A 224 12.29 -8.02 -5.61
N GLU A 225 12.35 -7.50 -4.39
CA GLU A 225 12.17 -8.31 -3.16
C GLU A 225 10.78 -8.95 -3.09
N ILE A 226 9.73 -8.19 -3.45
CA ILE A 226 8.36 -8.73 -3.54
C ILE A 226 8.31 -9.91 -4.54
N GLN A 227 8.88 -9.73 -5.73
CA GLN A 227 8.94 -10.81 -6.73
C GLN A 227 9.73 -12.00 -6.23
N LEU A 228 10.88 -11.77 -5.59
CA LEU A 228 11.72 -12.86 -5.08
C LEU A 228 11.00 -13.66 -3.99
N ARG A 229 10.21 -13.00 -3.13
CA ARG A 229 9.39 -13.69 -2.13
C ARG A 229 8.43 -14.67 -2.81
N GLU A 230 7.73 -14.24 -3.86
CA GLU A 230 6.80 -15.10 -4.59
C GLU A 230 7.53 -16.21 -5.36
N GLU A 231 8.64 -15.91 -6.05
CA GLU A 231 9.48 -16.92 -6.70
C GLU A 231 10.01 -17.98 -5.71
N THR A 232 10.39 -17.56 -4.50
CA THR A 232 10.86 -18.44 -3.43
C THR A 232 9.73 -19.33 -2.93
N ARG A 233 8.53 -18.77 -2.76
CA ARG A 233 7.34 -19.52 -2.35
C ARG A 233 6.93 -20.55 -3.41
N GLU A 234 6.92 -20.15 -4.68
CA GLU A 234 6.64 -21.05 -5.80
C GLU A 234 7.62 -22.23 -5.81
N LEU A 235 8.92 -21.96 -5.59
CA LEU A 235 9.92 -23.01 -5.48
C LEU A 235 9.66 -23.94 -4.29
N ASP A 236 9.25 -23.40 -3.14
CA ASP A 236 8.92 -24.18 -1.95
C ASP A 236 7.71 -25.10 -2.19
N HIS A 237 6.65 -24.57 -2.79
CA HIS A 237 5.47 -25.35 -3.15
C HIS A 237 5.76 -26.43 -4.21
N ALA A 238 6.64 -26.15 -5.16
CA ALA A 238 7.03 -27.11 -6.20
C ALA A 238 8.01 -28.17 -5.70
N ARG A 239 8.74 -27.90 -4.61
CA ARG A 239 9.78 -28.78 -4.03
C ARG A 239 9.39 -30.25 -3.93
N PRO A 240 8.19 -30.66 -3.46
CA PRO A 240 7.82 -32.07 -3.34
C PRO A 240 7.76 -32.83 -4.67
N ALA A 241 7.61 -32.12 -5.79
CA ALA A 241 7.54 -32.68 -7.14
C ALA A 241 8.86 -32.58 -7.92
N MET A 242 9.94 -32.07 -7.30
CA MET A 242 11.21 -31.76 -7.95
C MET A 242 12.37 -32.58 -7.40
N SER A 243 13.45 -32.70 -8.18
CA SER A 243 14.69 -33.32 -7.69
C SER A 243 15.42 -32.36 -6.74
N VAL A 244 16.15 -32.93 -5.77
CA VAL A 244 16.93 -32.15 -4.80
C VAL A 244 17.97 -31.28 -5.51
N GLU A 245 18.59 -31.78 -6.57
CA GLU A 245 19.55 -31.04 -7.39
C GLU A 245 18.89 -29.85 -8.10
N THR A 246 17.67 -30.01 -8.62
CA THR A 246 16.95 -28.91 -9.27
C THR A 246 16.60 -27.81 -8.27
N VAL A 247 16.09 -28.18 -7.10
CA VAL A 247 15.76 -27.21 -6.03
C VAL A 247 17.01 -26.48 -5.56
N LYS A 248 18.14 -27.20 -5.41
CA LYS A 248 19.43 -26.59 -5.07
C LYS A 248 19.90 -25.60 -6.15
N GLN A 249 19.78 -25.96 -7.43
CA GLN A 249 20.19 -25.09 -8.53
C GLN A 249 19.33 -23.83 -8.61
N GLN A 250 18.00 -23.97 -8.46
CA GLN A 250 17.08 -22.82 -8.47
C GLN A 250 17.26 -21.94 -7.24
N GLY A 251 17.40 -22.54 -6.04
CA GLY A 251 17.72 -21.83 -4.80
C GLY A 251 19.01 -21.03 -4.91
N ALA A 252 20.07 -21.60 -5.50
CA ALA A 252 21.31 -20.87 -5.76
C ALA A 252 21.11 -19.68 -6.74
N GLY A 253 20.20 -19.81 -7.71
CA GLY A 253 19.81 -18.71 -8.59
C GLY A 253 19.13 -17.56 -7.83
N LEU A 254 18.15 -17.89 -6.98
CA LEU A 254 17.48 -16.92 -6.11
C LEU A 254 18.44 -16.28 -5.10
N SER A 255 19.35 -17.06 -4.52
CA SER A 255 20.42 -16.59 -3.64
C SER A 255 21.30 -15.55 -4.32
N ALA A 256 21.74 -15.80 -5.56
CA ALA A 256 22.54 -14.86 -6.33
C ALA A 256 21.79 -13.55 -6.62
N ILE A 257 20.48 -13.63 -6.87
CA ILE A 257 19.64 -12.45 -7.03
C ILE A 257 19.57 -11.64 -5.73
N GLN A 258 19.35 -12.30 -4.58
CA GLN A 258 19.30 -11.66 -3.27
C GLN A 258 20.63 -10.98 -2.90
N ALA A 259 21.75 -11.67 -3.12
CA ALA A 259 23.08 -11.10 -2.92
C ALA A 259 23.32 -9.85 -3.79
N GLY A 260 22.88 -9.89 -5.05
CA GLY A 260 22.95 -8.73 -5.95
C GLY A 260 22.07 -7.55 -5.49
N MET A 261 20.96 -7.81 -4.81
CA MET A 261 20.14 -6.76 -4.20
C MET A 261 20.80 -6.17 -2.94
N ALA A 262 21.46 -7.01 -2.12
CA ALA A 262 22.25 -6.55 -0.98
C ALA A 262 23.38 -5.61 -1.43
N ASP A 263 24.08 -5.96 -2.52
CA ASP A 263 25.10 -5.11 -3.14
C ASP A 263 24.55 -3.75 -3.59
N LYS A 264 23.39 -3.75 -4.28
CA LYS A 264 22.72 -2.53 -4.71
C LYS A 264 22.29 -1.65 -3.53
N SER A 265 21.78 -2.24 -2.45
CA SER A 265 21.44 -1.49 -1.24
C SER A 265 22.67 -0.77 -0.66
N ARG A 266 23.81 -1.45 -0.60
CA ARG A 266 25.08 -0.87 -0.13
C ARG A 266 25.62 0.20 -1.09
N GLU A 267 25.43 0.04 -2.40
CA GLU A 267 25.75 1.06 -3.40
C GLU A 267 24.90 2.33 -3.22
N LEU A 268 23.60 2.18 -2.99
CA LEU A 268 22.69 3.30 -2.71
C LEU A 268 23.13 4.08 -1.48
N VAL A 269 23.52 3.39 -0.40
CA VAL A 269 24.13 4.03 0.78
C VAL A 269 25.37 4.83 0.40
N GLY A 270 26.25 4.28 -0.44
CA GLY A 270 27.43 4.98 -0.94
C GLY A 270 27.09 6.27 -1.71
N ARG A 271 26.05 6.23 -2.54
CA ARG A 271 25.56 7.40 -3.29
C ARG A 271 24.93 8.45 -2.38
N ILE A 272 24.13 8.03 -1.39
CA ILE A 272 23.54 8.94 -0.40
C ILE A 272 24.63 9.67 0.39
N ARG A 273 25.71 8.98 0.78
CA ARG A 273 26.87 9.61 1.44
C ARG A 273 27.55 10.69 0.59
N GLY A 274 27.46 10.59 -0.74
CA GLY A 274 28.01 11.57 -1.67
C GLY A 274 27.14 12.81 -1.88
N LEU A 275 25.91 12.84 -1.35
CA LEU A 275 25.00 13.98 -1.52
C LEU A 275 25.38 15.17 -0.62
N PRO A 276 25.09 16.41 -1.06
CA PRO A 276 25.04 17.54 -0.13
C PRO A 276 23.98 17.24 0.94
N ASP A 277 24.30 17.51 2.21
CA ASP A 277 23.45 17.21 3.38
C ASP A 277 23.21 15.72 3.71
N ALA A 278 24.12 14.82 3.32
CA ALA A 278 24.03 13.39 3.67
C ALA A 278 23.81 13.10 5.17
N GLN A 279 24.24 14.02 6.06
CA GLN A 279 24.01 13.93 7.51
C GLN A 279 22.53 13.86 7.87
N LYS A 280 21.67 14.55 7.12
CA LYS A 280 20.21 14.55 7.33
C LYS A 280 19.55 13.24 6.88
N LEU A 281 20.23 12.43 6.07
CA LEU A 281 19.76 11.16 5.50
C LEU A 281 20.33 9.93 6.22
N GLN A 282 20.89 10.12 7.43
CA GLN A 282 21.52 9.04 8.18
C GLN A 282 20.57 7.90 8.52
N ALA A 283 19.32 8.21 8.87
CA ALA A 283 18.30 7.20 9.16
C ALA A 283 17.99 6.31 7.93
N ASP A 284 17.91 6.91 6.73
CA ASP A 284 17.65 6.17 5.49
C ASP A 284 18.83 5.26 5.14
N MET A 285 20.06 5.75 5.32
CA MET A 285 21.26 4.93 5.14
C MET A 285 21.33 3.75 6.12
N GLN A 286 20.90 3.95 7.37
CA GLN A 286 20.83 2.89 8.37
C GLN A 286 19.81 1.82 7.98
N LYS A 287 18.64 2.21 7.49
CA LYS A 287 17.61 1.29 6.98
C LYS A 287 18.11 0.49 5.78
N LEU A 288 18.70 1.15 4.77
CA LEU A 288 19.29 0.45 3.63
C LEU A 288 20.41 -0.51 4.03
N THR A 289 21.27 -0.11 4.97
CA THR A 289 22.33 -0.98 5.50
C THR A 289 21.74 -2.20 6.23
N SER A 290 20.70 -1.99 7.04
CA SER A 290 20.00 -3.06 7.76
C SER A 290 19.31 -4.01 6.79
N ALA A 291 18.59 -3.50 5.80
CA ALA A 291 17.99 -4.27 4.73
C ALA A 291 19.04 -5.13 4.01
N GLY A 292 20.18 -4.54 3.63
CA GLY A 292 21.28 -5.28 3.00
C GLY A 292 21.83 -6.42 3.87
N THR A 293 21.87 -6.24 5.18
CA THR A 293 22.31 -7.29 6.12
C THR A 293 21.32 -8.46 6.16
N VAL A 294 20.02 -8.18 6.17
CA VAL A 294 18.97 -9.22 6.13
C VAL A 294 18.91 -9.88 4.74
N MET A 295 19.19 -9.14 3.66
CA MET A 295 19.35 -9.72 2.33
C MET A 295 20.52 -10.71 2.27
N ASP A 296 21.67 -10.40 2.89
CA ASP A 296 22.81 -11.33 2.97
C ASP A 296 22.43 -12.62 3.75
N GLU A 297 21.62 -12.50 4.82
CA GLU A 297 21.06 -13.66 5.54
C GLU A 297 20.14 -14.50 4.64
N ALA A 298 19.17 -13.86 3.97
CA ALA A 298 18.24 -14.53 3.06
C ALA A 298 18.98 -15.23 1.89
N ALA A 299 20.03 -14.62 1.37
CA ALA A 299 20.89 -15.22 0.35
C ALA A 299 21.56 -16.50 0.87
N GLY A 300 22.04 -16.50 2.12
CA GLY A 300 22.62 -17.69 2.76
C GLY A 300 21.61 -18.82 2.96
N LEU A 301 20.38 -18.51 3.35
CA LEU A 301 19.30 -19.50 3.45
C LEU A 301 19.00 -20.15 2.09
N LEU A 302 18.84 -19.32 1.04
CA LEU A 302 18.58 -19.78 -0.33
C LEU A 302 19.73 -20.62 -0.91
N GLU A 303 20.98 -20.38 -0.50
CA GLU A 303 22.14 -21.20 -0.88
C GLU A 303 22.08 -22.61 -0.27
N THR A 304 21.45 -22.75 0.89
CA THR A 304 21.22 -24.03 1.59
C THR A 304 19.92 -24.75 1.20
N PRO A 305 19.50 -24.58 -0.07
CA PRO A 305 18.09 -24.63 -0.51
C PRO A 305 17.05 -24.59 0.61
N GLU A 306 17.06 -23.57 1.46
CA GLU A 306 15.95 -23.28 2.37
C GLU A 306 15.03 -22.26 1.68
N THR A 307 13.80 -22.66 1.35
CA THR A 307 12.83 -21.81 0.64
C THR A 307 11.52 -21.64 1.41
N GLY A 308 11.41 -22.26 2.58
CA GLY A 308 10.20 -22.22 3.38
C GLY A 308 10.08 -20.94 4.21
N ALA A 309 9.29 -21.03 5.26
CA ALA A 309 8.94 -19.94 6.16
C ALA A 309 10.15 -19.09 6.64
N PRO A 310 11.33 -19.64 7.02
CA PRO A 310 12.46 -18.83 7.46
C PRO A 310 12.95 -17.84 6.40
N THR A 311 13.06 -18.28 5.15
CA THR A 311 13.54 -17.47 4.03
C THR A 311 12.50 -16.43 3.63
N ILE A 312 11.22 -16.82 3.55
CA ILE A 312 10.11 -15.91 3.25
C ILE A 312 9.99 -14.81 4.31
N ALA A 313 10.19 -15.14 5.59
CA ALA A 313 10.19 -14.16 6.68
C ALA A 313 11.37 -13.18 6.57
N ALA A 314 12.57 -13.66 6.24
CA ALA A 314 13.73 -12.80 6.03
C ALA A 314 13.53 -11.84 4.84
N ILE A 315 13.00 -12.32 3.71
CA ILE A 315 12.66 -11.47 2.56
C ILE A 315 11.56 -10.46 2.92
N SER A 316 10.53 -10.88 3.66
CA SER A 316 9.45 -9.98 4.11
C SER A 316 9.99 -8.87 5.02
N GLU A 317 10.92 -9.20 5.91
CA GLU A 317 11.60 -8.22 6.76
C GLU A 317 12.38 -7.18 5.96
N VAL A 318 13.04 -7.59 4.88
CA VAL A 318 13.71 -6.65 3.96
C VAL A 318 12.71 -5.66 3.37
N ILE A 319 11.56 -6.15 2.89
CA ILE A 319 10.50 -5.30 2.30
C ILE A 319 10.01 -4.26 3.31
N GLU A 320 9.71 -4.67 4.54
CA GLU A 320 9.25 -3.78 5.62
C GLU A 320 10.32 -2.71 5.92
N ILE A 321 11.59 -3.10 6.12
CA ILE A 321 12.69 -2.15 6.40
C ILE A 321 12.87 -1.14 5.25
N LEU A 322 12.82 -1.58 4.00
CA LEU A 322 13.01 -0.70 2.84
C LEU A 322 11.87 0.31 2.70
N LEU A 323 10.63 -0.09 2.98
CA LEU A 323 9.46 0.80 2.93
C LEU A 323 9.48 1.88 4.01
N GLU A 324 10.19 1.65 5.11
CA GLU A 324 10.38 2.66 6.15
C GLU A 324 11.34 3.79 5.74
N THR A 325 12.09 3.68 4.65
CA THR A 325 12.99 4.76 4.20
C THR A 325 12.18 6.03 3.86
N ARG A 326 12.58 7.19 4.39
CA ARG A 326 11.81 8.45 4.29
C ARG A 326 11.57 8.81 2.82
N ARG A 327 10.30 9.03 2.49
CA ARG A 327 9.66 9.19 1.14
C ARG A 327 9.20 7.92 0.42
N VAL A 328 9.39 6.72 0.96
CA VAL A 328 8.58 5.54 0.55
C VAL A 328 7.32 5.38 1.42
N GLN A 329 7.11 6.26 2.40
CA GLN A 329 5.81 6.49 3.05
C GLN A 329 4.78 7.01 2.03
N ASN A 330 4.16 6.08 1.29
CA ASN A 330 2.97 6.09 0.42
C ASN A 330 2.57 7.37 -0.37
N ASN A 331 3.30 8.48 -0.34
CA ASN A 331 2.82 9.76 -0.84
C ASN A 331 3.83 10.54 -1.69
N PRO A 332 3.53 10.82 -2.97
CA PRO A 332 4.19 11.89 -3.70
C PRO A 332 3.66 13.23 -3.20
N THR A 333 4.56 14.11 -2.72
CA THR A 333 4.21 15.47 -2.30
C THR A 333 3.72 16.30 -3.49
N VAL A 334 2.41 16.31 -3.73
CA VAL A 334 1.78 17.43 -4.43
C VAL A 334 1.74 18.58 -3.43
N MET A 335 2.40 19.70 -3.77
CA MET A 335 2.30 20.95 -3.04
C MET A 335 0.83 21.23 -2.67
N LYS A 336 0.50 21.25 -1.37
CA LYS A 336 -0.79 21.78 -0.90
C LYS A 336 -0.57 22.88 0.11
N VAL A 337 -1.20 24.01 -0.21
CA VAL A 337 -1.50 25.15 0.66
C VAL A 337 -2.11 24.63 1.97
N LYS A 338 -1.64 25.18 3.10
CA LYS A 338 -2.03 24.84 4.47
C LYS A 338 -3.57 24.78 4.60
N THR A 339 -4.07 23.62 5.03
CA THR A 339 -5.25 23.56 5.91
C THR A 339 -4.98 22.52 7.00
N THR A 340 -5.17 22.96 8.23
CA THR A 340 -4.90 22.27 9.49
C THR A 340 -5.96 21.20 9.76
N ALA A 341 -5.56 19.93 9.66
CA ALA A 341 -6.02 18.76 10.42
C ALA A 341 -5.40 17.51 9.78
N ALA A 342 -4.15 17.22 10.13
CA ALA A 342 -3.51 15.96 9.78
C ALA A 342 -4.04 14.88 10.75
N SER A 343 -4.67 13.82 10.25
CA SER A 343 -4.62 12.47 10.83
C SER A 343 -5.36 11.43 9.96
N ALA A 344 -4.65 10.32 9.70
CA ALA A 344 -5.09 9.00 9.25
C ALA A 344 -5.73 8.77 7.85
N LEU A 345 -6.58 9.66 7.30
CA LEU A 345 -7.43 9.28 6.15
C LEU A 345 -7.11 9.93 4.78
N MET A 346 -6.08 10.79 4.67
CA MET A 346 -5.90 11.61 3.46
C MET A 346 -4.99 11.00 2.36
N LEU A 347 -4.68 9.70 2.45
CA LEU A 347 -3.92 8.96 1.45
C LEU A 347 -4.65 7.78 0.81
N VAL A 348 -5.95 7.92 0.67
CA VAL A 348 -6.73 7.18 -0.31
C VAL A 348 -6.16 7.45 -1.71
N GLY A 349 -5.74 6.40 -2.42
CA GLY A 349 -5.65 6.37 -3.88
C GLY A 349 -4.27 6.52 -4.53
N ILE A 350 -3.48 5.42 -4.58
CA ILE A 350 -2.67 5.07 -5.77
C ILE A 350 -2.81 3.56 -6.05
N GLY A 351 -4.06 3.08 -6.03
CA GLY A 351 -4.53 1.94 -6.83
C GLY A 351 -5.20 2.49 -8.10
N ASP A 352 -5.39 1.66 -9.12
CA ASP A 352 -5.87 2.06 -10.45
C ASP A 352 -7.37 2.42 -10.49
N ASP A 353 -7.78 3.47 -9.78
CA ASP A 353 -9.18 3.93 -9.75
C ASP A 353 -9.35 5.21 -10.56
N THR A 354 -9.01 5.18 -11.85
CA THR A 354 -9.34 6.32 -12.72
C THR A 354 -10.84 6.47 -13.00
N GLU A 355 -11.71 5.52 -12.62
CA GLU A 355 -13.16 5.63 -12.90
C GLU A 355 -14.14 5.18 -11.79
N LEU A 356 -13.73 4.57 -10.67
CA LEU A 356 -14.70 3.93 -9.74
C LEU A 356 -14.54 4.17 -8.23
N ALA A 357 -13.46 4.78 -7.73
CA ALA A 357 -13.33 5.05 -6.30
C ALA A 357 -14.17 6.26 -5.85
N THR A 358 -15.46 6.04 -5.64
CA THR A 358 -16.32 6.94 -4.90
C THR A 358 -16.31 6.47 -3.44
N ILE A 359 -15.78 7.27 -2.51
CA ILE A 359 -16.07 7.08 -1.10
C ILE A 359 -17.54 7.49 -0.92
N GLU A 360 -18.45 6.55 -1.13
CA GLU A 360 -19.82 6.75 -0.68
C GLU A 360 -19.84 6.56 0.83
N GLU A 361 -20.21 7.61 1.56
CA GLU A 361 -20.64 7.52 2.95
C GLU A 361 -21.89 6.64 2.97
N ARG A 362 -21.70 5.33 3.17
CA ARG A 362 -22.80 4.36 3.19
C ARG A 362 -23.59 4.58 4.48
N ALA A 363 -24.73 5.28 4.36
CA ALA A 363 -25.79 5.13 5.35
C ALA A 363 -26.19 3.65 5.38
N PRO A 364 -26.38 3.02 6.56
CA PRO A 364 -26.71 1.61 6.64
C PRO A 364 -27.96 1.36 5.81
N GLY A 365 -27.79 0.61 4.71
CA GLY A 365 -28.86 0.13 3.86
C GLY A 365 -29.68 -0.85 4.66
N GLN A 366 -30.58 -0.34 5.48
CA GLN A 366 -31.61 -1.14 6.10
C GLN A 366 -32.32 -1.90 4.97
N SER A 367 -32.11 -3.22 4.97
CA SER A 367 -33.10 -4.16 4.47
C SER A 367 -34.34 -4.12 5.37
N THR A 368 -35.01 -2.98 5.41
CA THR A 368 -36.44 -2.95 5.68
C THR A 368 -37.10 -3.12 4.32
N GLY A 369 -37.69 -4.28 4.09
CA GLY A 369 -38.43 -4.61 2.86
C GLY A 369 -39.51 -3.58 2.55
N LEU A 370 -39.13 -2.51 1.86
CA LEU A 370 -39.98 -1.48 1.28
C LEU A 370 -40.02 -1.59 -0.24
N THR A 371 -39.77 -2.79 -0.80
CA THR A 371 -40.29 -3.16 -2.11
C THR A 371 -41.77 -3.47 -1.95
N GLY A 372 -42.58 -2.42 -2.07
CA GLY A 372 -44.01 -2.46 -1.82
C GLY A 372 -44.76 -3.50 -2.66
N ARG A 373 -45.30 -4.51 -1.98
CA ARG A 373 -46.59 -5.09 -2.35
C ARG A 373 -47.59 -4.57 -1.33
N ALA A 374 -48.54 -3.74 -1.76
CA ALA A 374 -49.59 -3.22 -0.89
C ALA A 374 -50.31 -4.41 -0.22
N LEU A 375 -50.14 -4.55 1.10
CA LEU A 375 -50.81 -5.59 1.88
C LEU A 375 -52.33 -5.39 1.76
N PRO A 376 -53.12 -6.46 1.53
CA PRO A 376 -54.58 -6.37 1.51
C PRO A 376 -55.10 -5.73 2.81
N ALA A 377 -56.16 -4.93 2.70
CA ALA A 377 -56.68 -4.11 3.80
C ALA A 377 -57.14 -4.94 5.03
N GLU A 378 -57.36 -6.25 4.88
CA GLU A 378 -57.63 -7.13 6.01
C GLU A 378 -56.39 -7.37 6.90
N PHE A 379 -55.20 -7.48 6.30
CA PHE A 379 -53.95 -7.68 7.03
C PHE A 379 -53.48 -6.42 7.76
N GLN A 380 -53.70 -5.24 7.16
CA GLN A 380 -53.41 -3.96 7.81
C GLN A 380 -54.31 -3.74 9.03
N ARG A 381 -55.62 -4.02 8.91
CA ARG A 381 -56.55 -3.97 10.04
C ARG A 381 -56.19 -4.98 11.13
N GLY A 382 -55.74 -6.18 10.77
CA GLY A 382 -55.28 -7.18 11.73
C GLY A 382 -54.07 -6.71 12.54
N LEU A 383 -53.10 -6.06 11.87
CA LEU A 383 -51.91 -5.51 12.52
C LEU A 383 -52.25 -4.30 13.42
N ASP A 384 -53.10 -3.38 12.95
CA ASP A 384 -53.52 -2.23 13.76
C ASP A 384 -54.27 -2.67 15.04
N VAL A 385 -55.12 -3.70 14.95
CA VAL A 385 -55.80 -4.26 16.12
C VAL A 385 -54.81 -4.93 17.07
N TYR A 386 -53.80 -5.63 16.54
CA TYR A 386 -52.77 -6.28 17.35
C TYR A 386 -51.90 -5.26 18.10
N PHE A 387 -51.44 -4.20 17.43
CA PHE A 387 -50.63 -3.16 18.05
C PHE A 387 -51.42 -2.33 19.07
N ASN A 388 -52.68 -1.97 18.77
CA ASN A 388 -53.55 -1.30 19.73
C ASN A 388 -53.82 -2.16 20.97
N ALA A 389 -53.98 -3.48 20.83
CA ALA A 389 -54.13 -4.38 21.96
C ALA A 389 -52.84 -4.50 22.80
N LEU A 390 -51.68 -4.41 22.16
CA LEU A 390 -50.37 -4.48 22.82
C LEU A 390 -50.06 -3.19 23.60
N GLU A 391 -50.45 -2.04 23.06
CA GLU A 391 -50.32 -0.74 23.71
C GLU A 391 -51.34 -0.56 24.86
N ALA A 392 -52.58 -1.00 24.67
CA ALA A 392 -53.60 -1.01 25.73
C ALA A 392 -53.19 -1.89 26.93
N ARG A 393 -52.47 -3.00 26.67
CA ARG A 393 -51.94 -3.88 27.72
C ARG A 393 -50.73 -3.29 28.45
N ARG A 394 -50.06 -2.28 27.88
CA ARG A 394 -48.97 -1.53 28.53
C ARG A 394 -49.49 -0.38 29.39
N SER A 395 -50.68 0.15 29.11
CA SER A 395 -51.32 1.22 29.89
C SER A 395 -52.13 0.74 31.10
N ASP A 396 -52.38 -0.56 31.24
CA ASP A 396 -53.20 -1.17 32.31
C ASP A 396 -52.40 -2.21 33.12
N GLY A 397 -51.19 -1.82 33.53
CA GLY A 397 -50.39 -2.54 34.52
C GLY A 397 -50.43 -1.83 35.89
N PRO A 398 -50.54 -2.55 37.02
CA PRO A 398 -50.60 -1.97 38.37
C PRO A 398 -49.34 -1.21 38.77
#